data_AF-A0A1F6QTE2-F1
#
_entry.id   AF-A0A1F6QTE2-F1
#
_cell.length_a   1.000
_cell.length_b   1.000
_cell.length_c   1.000
_cell.angle_alpha   90.00
_cell.angle_beta   90.00
_cell.angle_gamma   90.00
#
_symmetry.space_group_name_H-M   'P 1'
#
loop_
_entity.id
_entity.type
_entity.pdbx_description
1 polymer ?
#
loop_
_entity_poly.entity_id
_entity_poly.type
_entity_poly.pdbx_seq_one_letter_code
_entity_poly.pdbx_strand_id
1 'polypeptide(L)'
;MAFFAFAGVLIPDLDVKPRKLHRKLFHNIWTLMIFLFIGFVTNIFFNREVAIIFSIGFLSHLIGDSLTHTGIMPLWPIKKPKFNGPIKTGGIGEYLIVLVLLLLIYLIGTMI
;
A
#
# COMPACT_ATOMS: atom_id res chain seq x y z
N MET A 1 -14.70 -7.47 -4.94
CA MET A 1 -13.98 -6.17 -4.91
C MET A 1 -13.26 -5.90 -3.60
N ALA A 2 -13.96 -5.80 -2.45
CA ALA A 2 -13.32 -5.51 -1.15
C ALA A 2 -12.18 -6.48 -0.76
N PHE A 3 -12.32 -7.76 -1.10
CA PHE A 3 -11.27 -8.77 -0.91
C PHE A 3 -9.93 -8.38 -1.57
N PHE A 4 -9.97 -7.84 -2.80
CA PHE A 4 -8.75 -7.50 -3.54
C PHE A 4 -8.10 -6.21 -3.01
N ALA A 5 -8.89 -5.25 -2.56
CA ALA A 5 -8.37 -4.08 -1.86
C ALA A 5 -7.66 -4.52 -0.56
N PHE A 6 -8.30 -5.40 0.21
CA PHE A 6 -7.72 -5.96 1.43
C PHE A 6 -6.43 -6.74 1.14
N ALA A 7 -6.41 -7.57 0.09
CA ALA A 7 -5.19 -8.24 -0.35
C ALA A 7 -4.08 -7.22 -0.67
N GLY A 8 -4.41 -6.15 -1.39
CA GLY A 8 -3.47 -5.05 -1.69
C GLY A 8 -2.90 -4.38 -0.45
N VAL A 9 -3.71 -4.19 0.60
CA VAL A 9 -3.25 -3.64 1.90
C VAL A 9 -2.25 -4.57 2.59
N LEU A 10 -2.36 -5.89 2.43
CA LEU A 10 -1.50 -6.87 3.11
C LEU A 10 -0.17 -7.17 2.39
N ILE A 11 -0.11 -6.98 1.07
CA ILE A 11 1.09 -7.34 0.29
C ILE A 11 2.36 -6.62 0.77
N PRO A 12 2.36 -5.30 1.08
CA PRO A 12 3.54 -4.62 1.60
C PRO A 12 4.12 -5.33 2.83
N ASP A 13 3.28 -5.76 3.77
CA ASP A 13 3.69 -6.42 5.02
C ASP A 13 4.24 -7.84 4.84
N LEU A 14 4.17 -8.44 3.64
CA LEU A 14 4.83 -9.73 3.42
C LEU A 14 6.36 -9.66 3.58
N ASP A 15 6.94 -8.45 3.62
CA ASP A 15 8.37 -8.22 3.87
C ASP A 15 8.79 -8.18 5.37
N VAL A 16 7.93 -8.64 6.30
CA VAL A 16 8.22 -8.68 7.76
C VAL A 16 9.55 -9.40 8.08
N LYS A 17 9.98 -10.36 7.25
CA LYS A 17 11.26 -11.08 7.41
C LYS A 17 12.10 -11.03 6.14
N PRO A 18 13.41 -10.68 6.23
CA PRO A 18 14.12 -10.26 7.44
C PRO A 18 13.74 -8.83 7.86
N ARG A 19 13.60 -8.58 9.17
CA ARG A 19 13.12 -7.31 9.74
C ARG A 19 13.90 -6.05 9.29
N LYS A 20 15.16 -6.21 8.85
CA LYS A 20 15.99 -5.10 8.30
C LYS A 20 15.50 -4.58 6.95
N LEU A 21 14.76 -5.41 6.21
CA LEU A 21 14.18 -5.11 4.90
C LEU A 21 12.69 -4.77 4.98
N HIS A 22 12.04 -5.05 6.10
CA HIS A 22 10.68 -4.56 6.35
C HIS A 22 10.64 -3.03 6.16
N ARG A 23 9.60 -2.53 5.49
CA ARG A 23 9.44 -1.12 5.07
C ARG A 23 10.37 -0.66 3.94
N LYS A 24 10.99 -1.60 3.22
CA LYS A 24 11.83 -1.32 2.05
C LYS A 24 11.49 -2.21 0.87
N LEU A 25 11.45 -3.52 1.08
CA LEU A 25 11.40 -4.49 -0.02
C LEU A 25 10.08 -4.45 -0.79
N PHE A 26 8.95 -4.43 -0.08
CA PHE A 26 7.63 -4.29 -0.70
C PHE A 26 6.98 -2.92 -0.46
N HIS A 27 7.56 -2.12 0.44
CA HIS A 27 7.07 -0.76 0.73
C HIS A 27 7.66 0.30 -0.20
N ASN A 28 7.67 0.01 -1.50
CA ASN A 28 8.17 0.91 -2.52
C ASN A 28 7.24 0.94 -3.74
N ILE A 29 7.36 2.00 -4.53
CA ILE A 29 6.51 2.23 -5.70
C ILE A 29 6.78 1.21 -6.81
N TRP A 30 7.99 0.64 -6.88
CA TRP A 30 8.35 -0.34 -7.90
C TRP A 30 7.55 -1.63 -7.73
N THR A 31 7.39 -2.10 -6.48
CA THR A 31 6.54 -3.25 -6.17
C THR A 31 5.09 -2.99 -6.63
N LEU A 32 4.52 -1.83 -6.34
CA LEU A 32 3.19 -1.44 -6.82
C LEU A 32 3.10 -1.44 -8.35
N MET A 33 4.10 -0.86 -9.04
CA MET A 33 4.15 -0.82 -10.50
C MET A 33 4.22 -2.21 -11.13
N ILE A 34 4.94 -3.15 -10.50
CA ILE A 34 5.00 -4.55 -10.97
C ILE A 34 3.61 -5.19 -10.90
N PHE A 35 2.89 -5.04 -9.78
CA PHE A 35 1.53 -5.59 -9.65
C PHE A 35 0.55 -4.95 -10.64
N LEU A 36 0.63 -3.63 -10.84
CA LEU A 36 -0.14 -2.92 -11.87
C LEU A 36 0.17 -3.44 -13.27
N PHE A 37 1.45 -3.58 -13.61
CA PHE A 37 1.88 -4.07 -14.92
C PHE A 37 1.36 -5.49 -15.18
N ILE A 38 1.48 -6.40 -14.20
CA ILE A 38 0.95 -7.76 -14.29
C ILE A 38 -0.57 -7.72 -14.56
N GLY A 39 -1.34 -6.97 -13.76
CA GLY A 39 -2.79 -6.89 -13.91
C GLY A 39 -3.27 -6.25 -15.21
N PHE A 40 -2.56 -5.23 -15.72
CA PHE A 40 -2.96 -4.52 -16.95
C PHE A 40 -2.50 -5.22 -18.24
N VAL A 41 -1.31 -5.84 -18.22
CA VAL A 41 -0.69 -6.38 -19.45
C VAL A 41 -0.97 -7.86 -19.61
N THR A 42 -0.88 -8.64 -18.54
CA THR A 42 -0.94 -10.09 -18.65
C THR A 42 -2.37 -10.63 -18.51
N ASN A 43 -3.25 -9.90 -17.81
CA ASN A 43 -4.55 -10.41 -17.32
C ASN A 43 -4.44 -11.76 -16.58
N ILE A 44 -3.24 -12.14 -16.13
CA ILE A 44 -3.00 -13.36 -15.37
C ILE A 44 -3.31 -13.03 -13.92
N PHE A 45 -4.19 -13.81 -13.30
CA PHE A 45 -4.72 -13.65 -11.93
C PHE A 45 -5.67 -12.46 -11.67
N PHE A 46 -5.57 -11.35 -12.42
CA PHE A 46 -6.38 -10.15 -12.21
C PHE A 46 -6.81 -9.51 -13.54
N ASN A 47 -8.08 -9.08 -13.63
CA ASN A 47 -8.52 -8.17 -14.69
C ASN A 47 -8.18 -6.71 -14.32
N ARG A 48 -8.41 -5.77 -15.24
CA ARG A 48 -8.10 -4.35 -15.06
C ARG A 48 -8.73 -3.73 -13.81
N GLU A 49 -10.00 -4.03 -13.54
CA GLU A 49 -10.73 -3.50 -12.36
C GLU A 49 -10.10 -3.99 -11.07
N VAL A 50 -9.79 -5.29 -11.00
CA VAL A 50 -9.16 -5.89 -9.84
C VAL A 50 -7.75 -5.31 -9.62
N ALA A 51 -6.98 -5.08 -10.68
CA ALA A 51 -5.68 -4.43 -10.59
C ALA A 51 -5.78 -3.03 -9.99
N ILE A 52 -6.75 -2.22 -10.43
CA ILE A 52 -6.99 -0.88 -9.88
C ILE A 52 -7.34 -0.96 -8.39
N ILE A 53 -8.30 -1.80 -8.02
CA ILE A 53 -8.78 -1.91 -6.63
C ILE A 53 -7.68 -2.43 -5.69
N PHE A 54 -6.92 -3.43 -6.14
CA PHE A 54 -5.76 -3.94 -5.42
C PHE A 54 -4.71 -2.82 -5.21
N SER A 55 -4.42 -2.05 -6.25
CA SER A 55 -3.45 -0.96 -6.20
C SER A 55 -3.88 0.19 -5.30
N ILE A 56 -5.17 0.49 -5.21
CA ILE A 56 -5.69 1.46 -4.24
C ILE A 56 -5.42 0.97 -2.81
N GLY A 57 -5.70 -0.31 -2.52
CA GLY A 57 -5.39 -0.91 -1.22
C GLY A 57 -3.90 -0.84 -0.89
N PHE A 58 -3.05 -1.24 -1.82
CA PHE A 58 -1.59 -1.17 -1.66
C PHE A 58 -1.11 0.26 -1.42
N LEU A 59 -1.58 1.21 -2.23
CA LEU A 59 -1.19 2.61 -2.11
C LEU A 59 -1.66 3.21 -0.78
N SER A 60 -2.85 2.85 -0.30
CA SER A 60 -3.36 3.29 1.00
C SER A 60 -2.46 2.84 2.15
N HIS A 61 -1.93 1.62 2.09
CA HIS A 61 -0.95 1.12 3.05
C HIS A 61 0.33 1.97 3.02
N LEU A 62 0.91 2.20 1.85
CA LEU A 62 2.12 3.03 1.72
C LEU A 62 1.90 4.46 2.25
N ILE A 63 0.75 5.06 1.93
CA ILE A 63 0.39 6.40 2.42
C ILE A 63 0.30 6.40 3.94
N GLY A 64 -0.46 5.47 4.53
CA GLY A 64 -0.59 5.37 5.98
C GLY A 64 0.77 5.24 6.65
N ASP A 65 1.60 4.35 6.13
CA ASP A 65 2.91 4.07 6.71
C ASP A 65 3.90 5.24 6.54
N SER A 66 3.78 6.02 5.46
CA SER A 66 4.54 7.25 5.21
C SER A 66 4.19 8.41 6.16
N LEU A 67 2.98 8.41 6.74
CA LEU A 67 2.54 9.43 7.68
C LEU A 67 3.00 9.14 9.11
N THR A 68 3.52 7.94 9.38
CA THR A 68 4.01 7.56 10.70
C THR A 68 5.43 8.08 10.97
N HIS A 69 5.82 8.19 12.25
CA HIS A 69 7.20 8.47 12.65
C HIS A 69 8.20 7.45 12.06
N THR A 70 7.76 6.20 11.97
CA THR A 70 8.58 5.11 11.45
C THR A 70 8.77 5.22 9.96
N GLY A 71 7.77 5.66 9.19
CA GLY A 71 7.91 5.94 7.76
C GLY A 71 8.26 4.74 6.87
N ILE A 72 8.47 5.02 5.59
CA ILE A 72 8.91 4.06 4.56
C ILE A 72 9.97 4.68 3.64
N MET A 73 10.55 3.87 2.75
CA MET A 73 11.44 4.33 1.68
C MET A 73 10.81 4.05 0.31
N PRO A 74 9.89 4.91 -0.19
CA PRO A 74 9.07 4.61 -1.37
C PRO A 74 9.87 4.35 -2.65
N LEU A 75 11.12 4.80 -2.70
CA LEU A 75 12.00 4.69 -3.87
C LEU A 75 13.18 3.75 -3.66
N TRP A 76 13.22 3.02 -2.53
CA TRP A 76 14.22 1.98 -2.30
C TRP A 76 14.22 0.98 -3.48
N PRO A 77 15.40 0.51 -3.96
CA PRO A 77 16.75 0.66 -3.41
C PRO A 77 17.52 1.92 -3.84
N ILE A 78 16.89 2.86 -4.56
CA ILE A 78 17.53 4.13 -4.92
C ILE A 78 17.83 4.90 -3.62
N LYS A 79 19.04 5.46 -3.49
CA LYS A 79 19.47 6.29 -2.35
C LYS A 79 18.68 7.61 -2.30
N LYS A 80 17.43 7.53 -1.83
CA LYS A 80 16.45 8.62 -1.69
C LYS A 80 16.06 8.76 -0.21
N PRO A 81 15.53 9.93 0.21
CA PRO A 81 15.15 10.15 1.59
C PRO A 81 14.03 9.20 2.01
N LYS A 82 14.04 8.87 3.30
CA LYS A 82 12.95 8.20 3.99
C LYS A 82 11.78 9.18 4.12
N PHE A 83 10.56 8.72 3.85
CA PHE A 83 9.34 9.50 4.00
C PHE A 83 8.68 9.10 5.32
N ASN A 84 8.56 10.05 6.24
CA ASN A 84 7.93 9.89 7.54
C ASN A 84 7.09 11.13 7.89
N GLY A 85 6.14 10.95 8.80
CA GLY A 85 5.24 11.99 9.27
C GLY A 85 5.11 12.04 10.79
N PRO A 86 4.25 12.91 11.32
CA PRO A 86 4.14 13.18 12.76
C PRO A 86 3.26 12.17 13.52
N ILE A 87 2.80 11.10 12.87
CA ILE A 87 1.78 10.21 13.44
C ILE A 87 2.44 9.06 14.18
N LYS A 88 2.00 8.83 15.41
CA LYS A 88 2.48 7.71 16.22
C LYS A 88 1.77 6.42 15.81
N THR A 89 2.54 5.38 15.48
CA THR A 89 2.04 4.01 15.29
C THR A 89 1.36 3.51 16.57
N GLY A 90 0.21 2.86 16.44
CA GLY A 90 -0.70 2.45 17.50
C GLY A 90 -1.48 3.60 18.15
N GLY A 91 -1.38 4.83 17.63
CA GLY A 91 -2.05 6.01 18.17
C GLY A 91 -3.40 6.29 17.51
N ILE A 92 -4.20 7.16 18.15
CA ILE A 92 -5.54 7.53 17.63
C ILE A 92 -5.50 8.12 16.21
N GLY A 93 -4.45 8.89 15.87
CA GLY A 93 -4.28 9.48 14.55
C GLY A 93 -4.12 8.44 13.43
N GLU A 94 -3.48 7.31 13.72
CA GLU A 94 -3.36 6.21 12.76
C GLU A 94 -4.72 5.54 12.52
N TYR A 95 -5.48 5.25 13.58
CA TYR A 95 -6.81 4.67 13.46
C TYR A 95 -7.78 5.59 12.69
N LEU A 96 -7.70 6.90 12.90
CA LEU A 96 -8.48 7.88 12.13
C LEU A 96 -8.13 7.86 10.65
N ILE A 97 -6.85 7.80 10.30
CA ILE A 97 -6.42 7.68 8.90
C ILE A 97 -6.89 6.38 8.28
N VAL A 98 -6.73 5.25 9.00
CA VAL A 98 -7.21 3.96 8.52
C VAL A 98 -8.71 4.00 8.26
N LEU A 99 -9.50 4.60 9.16
CA LEU A 99 -10.94 4.77 8.94
C LEU A 99 -11.25 5.60 7.70
N VAL A 100 -10.57 6.74 7.50
CA VAL A 100 -10.75 7.59 6.30
C VAL A 100 -10.38 6.82 5.03
N LEU A 101 -9.24 6.13 5.01
CA LEU A 101 -8.80 5.35 3.86
C LEU A 101 -9.77 4.20 3.54
N LEU A 102 -10.30 3.52 4.56
CA LEU A 102 -11.31 2.47 4.37
C LEU A 102 -12.60 3.02 3.77
N LEU A 103 -13.08 4.17 4.25
CA LEU A 103 -14.28 4.82 3.68
C LEU A 103 -14.04 5.23 2.22
N LEU A 104 -12.87 5.78 1.90
CA LEU A 104 -12.51 6.14 0.53
C LEU A 104 -12.45 4.91 -0.38
N ILE A 105 -11.82 3.83 0.06
CA ILE A 105 -11.76 2.55 -0.68
C ILE A 105 -13.16 2.00 -0.91
N TYR A 106 -14.03 2.03 0.10
CA TYR A 106 -15.41 1.58 -0.01
C TYR A 106 -16.18 2.41 -1.05
N LEU A 107 -16.13 3.74 -0.96
CA LEU A 107 -16.79 4.64 -1.90
C LEU A 107 -16.31 4.40 -3.34
N ILE A 108 -15.00 4.36 -3.56
CA ILE A 108 -14.44 4.10 -4.89
C ILE A 108 -14.88 2.73 -5.41
N GLY A 109 -14.88 1.70 -4.55
CA GLY A 109 -15.32 0.36 -4.92
C GLY A 109 -16.82 0.23 -5.23
N THR A 110 -17.65 1.21 -4.88
CA THR A 110 -19.07 1.27 -5.30
C THR A 110 -19.28 2.01 -6.62
N MET A 111 -18.29 2.78 -7.08
CA MET A 111 -18.35 3.57 -8.31
C MET A 111 -17.75 2.87 -9.54
N ILE A 112 -17.01 1.79 -9.33
CA ILE A 112 -16.35 0.96 -10.34
C ILE A 112 -17.04 -0.40 -10.35
#